data_AF-A0A2E4B614-F1
#
_entry.id   AF-A0A2E4B614-F1
#
_cell.length_a   1.000
_cell.length_b   1.000
_cell.length_c   1.000
_cell.angle_alpha   90.00
_cell.angle_beta   90.00
_cell.angle_gamma   90.00
#
_symmetry.space_group_name_H-M   'P 1'
#
loop_
_entity.id
_entity.type
_entity.pdbx_description
1 polymer ?
#
loop_
_entity_poly.entity_id
_entity_poly.type
_entity_poly.pdbx_seq_one_letter_code
_entity_poly.pdbx_strand_id
1 'polypeptide(L)' 'HSREHLSIDNMPSHEDILTFSESLAPQVDMRILSESRPSRVALIGNEMVPIPIPEASMHFPEDLGIASPVKKLKLADLS' A
#
# COMPACT_ATOMS: atom_id res chain seq x y z
N HIS A 1 22.77 14.91 4.93
CA HIS A 1 21.60 15.76 4.63
C HIS A 1 20.25 15.04 4.62
N SER A 2 20.03 13.89 3.96
CA SER A 2 18.67 13.30 3.90
C SER A 2 18.13 12.70 5.21
N ARG A 3 18.99 12.42 6.21
CA ARG A 3 18.58 11.78 7.48
C ARG A 3 18.10 12.77 8.55
N GLU A 4 18.38 14.06 8.40
CA GLU A 4 18.07 15.07 9.41
C GLU A 4 16.61 15.56 9.35
N HIS A 5 15.88 15.28 8.26
CA HIS A 5 14.51 15.79 8.04
C HIS A 5 13.42 14.72 8.09
N LEU A 6 13.75 13.47 8.45
CA LEU A 6 12.79 12.37 8.57
C LEU A 6 12.64 11.97 10.05
N SER A 7 12.10 12.88 10.87
CA SER A 7 11.65 12.56 12.25
C SER A 7 10.23 12.01 12.23
N ILE A 8 9.87 11.21 13.23
CA ILE A 8 8.48 10.79 13.48
C ILE A 8 7.55 12.00 13.68
N ASP A 9 8.08 13.09 14.21
CA ASP A 9 7.35 14.34 14.44
C ASP A 9 6.98 15.06 13.15
N ASN A 10 7.70 14.80 12.04
CA ASN A 10 7.42 15.40 10.74
C ASN A 10 6.30 14.67 9.99
N MET A 11 5.76 13.61 10.56
CA MET A 11 4.78 12.78 9.89
C MET A 11 3.38 13.37 10.11
N PRO A 12 2.73 13.93 9.08
CA PRO A 12 1.44 14.58 9.24
C PRO A 12 0.39 13.61 9.76
N SER A 13 -0.58 14.12 10.50
CA SER A 13 -1.75 13.33 10.88
C SER A 13 -2.66 13.12 9.66
N HIS A 14 -3.62 12.22 9.79
CA HIS A 14 -4.64 12.04 8.77
C HIS A 14 -5.45 13.33 8.53
N GLU A 15 -5.78 14.05 9.60
CA GLU A 15 -6.56 15.30 9.51
C GLU A 15 -5.76 16.40 8.80
N ASP A 16 -4.43 16.45 9.00
CA ASP A 16 -3.55 17.36 8.28
C ASP A 16 -3.55 17.06 6.78
N ILE A 17 -3.50 15.78 6.41
CA ILE A 17 -3.56 15.34 5.00
C ILE A 17 -4.90 15.72 4.36
N LEU A 18 -6.02 15.51 5.06
CA LEU A 18 -7.34 15.89 4.57
C LEU A 18 -7.47 17.40 4.40
N THR A 19 -7.12 18.17 5.43
CA THR A 19 -7.18 19.64 5.40
C THR A 19 -6.36 20.19 4.23
N PHE A 20 -5.14 19.66 4.05
CA PHE A 20 -4.31 20.02 2.90
C PHE A 20 -4.98 19.65 1.57
N SER A 21 -5.53 18.44 1.46
CA SER A 21 -6.17 17.95 0.24
C SER A 21 -7.42 18.75 -0.14
N GLU A 22 -8.24 19.13 0.83
CA GLU A 22 -9.41 19.99 0.65
C GLU A 22 -9.01 21.38 0.15
N SER A 23 -7.87 21.90 0.60
CA SER A 23 -7.32 23.16 0.10
C SER A 23 -6.77 23.05 -1.32
N LEU A 24 -6.16 21.90 -1.67
CA LEU A 24 -5.46 21.68 -2.93
C LEU A 24 -6.43 21.36 -4.07
N ALA A 25 -7.43 20.51 -3.83
CA ALA A 25 -8.29 19.97 -4.89
C ALA A 25 -8.96 21.08 -5.75
N PRO A 26 -9.53 22.16 -5.17
CA PRO A 26 -10.09 23.26 -5.96
C PRO A 26 -9.05 24.05 -6.78
N GLN A 27 -7.78 24.08 -6.34
CA GLN A 27 -6.72 24.81 -7.05
C GLN A 27 -6.28 24.10 -8.34
N VAL A 28 -6.52 22.80 -8.42
CA VAL A 28 -6.18 21.96 -9.58
C VAL A 28 -7.43 21.49 -10.34
N ASP A 29 -8.59 22.10 -10.06
CA ASP A 29 -9.89 21.76 -10.66
C ASP A 29 -10.22 20.26 -10.55
N MET A 30 -9.97 19.68 -9.37
CA MET A 30 -10.27 18.28 -9.04
C MET A 30 -11.05 18.19 -7.72
N ARG A 31 -11.46 16.97 -7.36
CA ARG A 31 -12.14 16.66 -6.10
C ARG A 31 -11.48 15.50 -5.38
N ILE A 32 -11.72 15.40 -4.07
CA ILE A 32 -11.33 14.22 -3.29
C ILE A 32 -12.28 13.07 -3.68
N LEU A 33 -11.71 11.94 -4.09
CA LEU A 33 -12.43 10.75 -4.52
C LEU A 33 -12.46 9.66 -3.44
N SER A 34 -11.43 9.58 -2.61
CA SER A 34 -11.29 8.57 -1.56
C SER A 34 -10.21 8.96 -0.56
N GLU A 35 -10.23 8.33 0.62
CA GLU A 35 -9.22 8.48 1.66
C GLU A 35 -8.92 7.15 2.36
N SER A 36 -7.76 7.07 3.02
CA SER A 36 -7.42 5.96 3.89
C SER A 36 -6.72 6.47 5.16
N ARG A 37 -7.44 6.40 6.28
CA ARG A 37 -6.92 6.74 7.61
C ARG A 37 -5.71 5.90 8.04
N PRO A 38 -5.70 4.56 7.88
CA PRO A 38 -4.55 3.73 8.23
C PRO A 38 -3.27 4.12 7.46
N SER A 39 -3.43 4.57 6.22
CA SER A 39 -2.31 4.93 5.34
C SER A 39 -1.99 6.44 5.31
N ARG A 40 -2.83 7.28 5.92
CA ARG A 40 -2.75 8.76 5.88
C ARG A 40 -2.59 9.31 4.46
N VAL A 41 -3.55 8.99 3.60
CA VAL A 41 -3.55 9.39 2.19
C VAL A 41 -4.96 9.80 1.74
N ALA A 42 -5.03 10.76 0.81
CA ALA A 42 -6.24 11.14 0.09
C ALA A 42 -5.99 11.05 -1.42
N LEU A 43 -6.97 10.53 -2.16
CA LEU A 43 -6.95 10.46 -3.62
C LEU A 43 -7.71 11.67 -4.18
N ILE A 44 -7.00 12.54 -4.92
CA ILE A 44 -7.58 13.66 -5.66
C ILE A 44 -7.64 13.30 -7.14
N GLY A 45 -8.79 13.51 -7.77
CA GLY A 45 -8.98 13.25 -9.20
C GLY A 45 -10.35 13.69 -9.71
N ASN A 46 -10.60 13.43 -10.99
CA ASN A 46 -11.87 13.77 -11.64
C ASN A 46 -12.92 12.66 -11.45
N GLU A 47 -12.50 11.42 -11.62
CA GLU A 47 -13.36 10.24 -11.54
C GLU A 47 -12.56 9.02 -11.08
N MET A 48 -13.27 8.02 -10.55
CA MET A 48 -12.72 6.72 -10.21
C MET A 48 -13.18 5.74 -11.28
N VAL A 49 -12.27 5.32 -12.16
CA VAL A 49 -12.56 4.33 -13.19
C VAL A 49 -12.40 2.93 -12.58
N PRO A 50 -13.46 2.12 -12.49
CA PRO A 50 -13.33 0.75 -12.02
C PRO A 50 -12.53 -0.06 -13.05
N ILE A 51 -11.48 -0.73 -12.59
CA ILE A 51 -10.73 -1.66 -13.43
C ILE A 51 -11.47 -3.01 -13.35
N PRO A 52 -11.92 -3.59 -14.49
CA PRO A 52 -12.53 -4.90 -14.47
C PRO A 52 -11.50 -5.93 -13.99
N ILE A 53 -11.93 -6.84 -13.11
CA ILE A 53 -11.10 -7.97 -12.73
C ILE A 53 -10.90 -8.83 -13.98
N PRO A 54 -9.66 -9.08 -14.42
CA PRO A 54 -9.43 -9.91 -15.60
C PRO A 54 -9.89 -11.35 -15.31
N GLU A 55 -10.55 -11.97 -16.29
CA GLU A 55 -10.83 -13.40 -16.24
C GLU A 55 -9.51 -14.18 -16.29
N ALA A 56 -9.38 -15.19 -15.43
CA ALA A 56 -8.20 -16.04 -15.40
C ALA A 56 -8.07 -16.78 -16.75
N SER A 57 -7.04 -16.45 -17.52
CA SER A 57 -6.77 -17.10 -18.81
C SER A 57 -5.92 -18.37 -18.68
N MET A 58 -5.39 -18.65 -17.49
CA MET A 58 -4.54 -19.79 -17.20
C MET A 58 -4.87 -20.34 -15.81
N HIS A 59 -4.99 -21.66 -15.73
CA HIS A 59 -5.12 -22.39 -14.47
C HIS A 59 -3.85 -23.21 -14.24
N PHE A 60 -3.22 -23.00 -13.10
CA PHE A 60 -2.13 -23.87 -12.66
C PHE A 60 -2.70 -25.21 -12.17
N PRO A 61 -2.00 -26.33 -12.39
CA PRO A 61 -2.36 -27.59 -11.75
C PRO A 61 -2.27 -27.45 -10.22
N GLU A 62 -3.11 -28.19 -9.50
CA GLU A 62 -3.11 -28.18 -8.02
C GLU A 62 -1.74 -28.59 -7.45
N ASP A 63 -1.05 -29.49 -8.15
CA ASP A 63 0.32 -29.87 -7.86
C ASP A 63 1.26 -29.30 -8.93
N LEU A 64 2.09 -28.35 -8.51
CA LEU A 64 3.13 -27.75 -9.35
C LEU A 64 4.37 -28.66 -9.49
N GLY A 65 4.35 -29.87 -8.91
CA GLY A 65 5.50 -30.77 -8.84
C GLY A 65 6.62 -30.22 -7.94
N ILE A 66 6.28 -29.31 -7.03
CA ILE A 66 7.25 -28.73 -6.11
C ILE A 66 7.59 -29.79 -5.06
N ALA A 67 8.86 -30.18 -5.03
CA ALA A 67 9.36 -31.11 -4.02
C ALA A 67 9.01 -30.60 -2.61
N SER A 68 8.54 -31.50 -1.75
CA SER A 68 8.20 -31.12 -0.37
C SER A 68 9.38 -30.45 0.33
N PRO A 69 9.15 -29.43 1.18
CA PRO A 69 10.22 -28.77 1.91
C PRO A 69 11.09 -29.80 2.64
N VAL A 70 12.39 -29.83 2.30
CA VAL A 70 13.33 -30.73 2.98
C VAL A 70 13.56 -30.14 4.37
N LYS A 71 13.09 -30.80 5.43
CA LYS A 71 13.44 -30.41 6.81
C LYS A 71 14.97 -30.47 6.96
N LYS A 72 15.63 -29.30 6.98
CA LYS A 72 17.05 -29.13 7.36
C LYS A 72 17.10 -27.82 8.18
N LEU A 73 17.63 -27.74 9.40
CA LEU A 73 18.55 -28.55 10.20
C LEU A 73 17.99 -28.69 11.64
N LYS A 74 18.40 -29.72 12.39
CA LYS A 74 18.29 -29.67 13.86
C LYS A 74 19.20 -28.54 14.34
N LEU A 75 18.68 -27.57 15.09
CA LEU A 75 19.53 -26.67 15.87
C LEU A 75 20.44 -27.56 16.72
N ALA A 76 21.75 -27.32 16.67
CA ALA A 76 22.70 -28.05 17.50
C ALA A 76 22.25 -27.97 18.96
N ASP A 77 22.16 -29.13 19.61
CA ASP A 77 21.95 -29.22 21.05
C ASP A 77 23.10 -28.45 21.73
N LEU A 78 22.77 -27.32 22.35
CA LEU A 78 23.67 -26.60 23.24
C LEU A 78 23.73 -27.39 24.55
N SER A 79 24.75 -28.24 24.68
CA SER A 79 25.20 -28.84 25.94
C SER A 79 25.92 -27.81 26.81
#